data_AF-A0A954NWU3-F1
#
_entry.id   AF-A0A954NWU3-F1
#
_cell.length_a   1.000
_cell.length_b   1.000
_cell.length_c   1.000
_cell.angle_alpha   90.00
_cell.angle_beta   90.00
_cell.angle_gamma   90.00
#
_symmetry.space_group_name_H-M   'P 1'
#
loop_
_entity.id
_entity.type
_entity.pdbx_description
1 polymer ?
#
loop_
_entity_poly.entity_id
_entity_poly.type
_entity_poly.pdbx_seq_one_letter_code
_entity_poly.pdbx_strand_id
1 'polypeptide(L)' 'MPNVISDYTKLSIPERLALIGEIWDSITAEGKPLPLSDEMKAELERRMESAENGTSEWIPWEEVKRKGRELLS' A
#
# COMPACT_ATOMS: atom_id res chain seq x y z
N MET A 1 11.36 -27.19 -4.25
CA MET A 1 11.21 -25.95 -3.47
C MET A 1 12.18 -24.94 -4.06
N PRO A 2 11.72 -23.86 -4.72
CA PRO A 2 12.66 -22.88 -5.23
C PRO A 2 13.28 -22.12 -4.06
N ASN A 3 14.60 -22.01 -4.12
CA ASN A 3 15.49 -21.39 -3.17
C ASN A 3 15.06 -19.94 -2.90
N VAL A 4 14.56 -19.65 -1.69
CA VAL A 4 14.46 -18.26 -1.22
C VAL A 4 15.87 -17.70 -1.28
N ILE A 5 16.07 -16.57 -1.98
CA ILE A 5 17.34 -15.85 -1.96
C ILE A 5 17.57 -15.43 -0.50
N SER A 6 18.27 -16.26 0.27
CA SER A 6 18.48 -16.06 1.70
C SER A 6 19.35 -14.85 2.01
N ASP A 7 19.96 -14.26 0.98
CA ASP A 7 20.82 -13.09 1.07
C ASP A 7 20.44 -12.05 0.02
N TYR A 8 19.32 -11.36 0.27
CA TYR A 8 18.83 -10.24 -0.55
C TYR A 8 19.85 -9.09 -0.65
N THR A 9 20.90 -9.09 0.18
CA THR A 9 21.93 -8.04 0.16
C THR A 9 22.82 -8.09 -1.08
N LYS A 10 22.81 -9.21 -1.82
CA LYS A 10 23.51 -9.37 -3.10
C LYS A 10 22.74 -8.79 -4.30
N LEU A 11 21.45 -8.53 -4.13
CA LEU A 11 20.62 -7.92 -5.16
C LEU A 11 20.87 -6.40 -5.22
N SER A 12 20.83 -5.85 -6.42
CA SER A 12 20.73 -4.40 -6.64
C SER A 12 19.42 -3.85 -6.05
N ILE A 13 19.35 -2.54 -5.82
CA ILE A 13 18.12 -1.90 -5.30
C ILE A 13 16.90 -2.20 -6.18
N PRO A 14 16.96 -2.08 -7.52
CA PRO A 14 15.83 -2.45 -8.38
C PRO A 14 15.38 -3.91 -8.22
N GLU A 15 16.33 -4.85 -8.13
CA GLU A 15 16.02 -6.27 -7.94
C GLU A 15 15.38 -6.54 -6.56
N ARG A 16 15.79 -5.82 -5.51
CA ARG A 16 15.14 -5.91 -4.20
C ARG A 16 13.71 -5.38 -4.24
N LEU A 17 13.47 -4.26 -4.94
CA LEU A 17 12.13 -3.71 -5.10
C LEU A 17 11.23 -4.67 -5.90
N ALA A 18 11.77 -5.30 -6.95
CA ALA A 18 11.06 -6.33 -7.70
C ALA A 18 10.72 -7.53 -6.79
N LEU A 19 11.68 -8.02 -6.00
CA LEU A 19 11.45 -9.12 -5.05
C LEU A 19 10.40 -8.76 -3.99
N ILE A 20 10.39 -7.52 -3.48
CA ILE A 20 9.34 -7.04 -2.56
C ILE A 20 7.97 -7.13 -3.24
N GLY A 21 7.87 -6.72 -4.50
CA GLY A 21 6.64 -6.85 -5.30
C GLY A 21 6.20 -8.31 -5.44
N GLU A 22 7.09 -9.20 -5.84
CA GLU A 22 6.78 -10.63 -6.00
C GLU A 22 6.33 -11.28 -4.69
N ILE A 23 7.00 -10.95 -3.58
CA ILE A 23 6.59 -11.43 -2.25
C ILE A 23 5.21 -10.89 -1.91
N TRP A 24 4.95 -9.60 -2.13
CA TRP A 24 3.66 -8.98 -1.87
C TRP A 24 2.54 -9.64 -2.67
N ASP A 25 2.75 -9.88 -3.97
CA ASP A 25 1.80 -10.56 -4.84
C ASP A 25 1.52 -11.98 -4.35
N SER A 26 2.55 -12.72 -3.92
CA SER A 26 2.37 -14.06 -3.35
C SER A 26 1.49 -14.06 -2.09
N ILE A 27 1.70 -13.09 -1.18
CA ILE A 27 0.92 -12.95 0.05
C ILE A 27 -0.54 -12.65 -0.28
N THR A 28 -0.80 -11.78 -1.26
CA THR A 28 -2.18 -11.44 -1.64
C THR A 28 -2.89 -12.57 -2.39
N ALA A 29 -2.17 -13.37 -3.17
CA ALA A 29 -2.72 -14.52 -3.87
C ALA A 29 -3.14 -15.66 -2.91
N GLU A 30 -2.38 -15.87 -1.83
CA GLU A 30 -2.67 -16.89 -0.80
C GLU A 30 -3.51 -16.35 0.36
N GLY A 31 -3.55 -15.02 0.51
CA GLY A 31 -4.25 -14.32 1.58
C GLY A 31 -5.76 -14.50 1.50
N LYS A 32 -6.40 -14.80 2.62
CA LYS A 32 -7.85 -14.68 2.73
C LYS A 32 -8.23 -13.20 2.81
N PRO A 33 -9.33 -12.77 2.18
CA PRO A 33 -9.84 -11.42 2.37
C PRO A 33 -9.97 -11.16 3.87
N LEU A 34 -9.30 -10.12 4.37
CA LEU A 34 -9.50 -9.67 5.74
C LEU A 34 -10.92 -9.10 5.80
N PRO A 35 -11.82 -9.65 6.63
CA PRO A 35 -13.17 -9.13 6.73
C PRO A 35 -13.09 -7.72 7.29
N LEU A 36 -13.61 -6.74 6.55
CA LEU A 36 -13.82 -5.41 7.09
C LEU A 36 -14.88 -5.48 8.18
N SER A 37 -14.64 -4.82 9.32
CA SER A 37 -15.68 -4.60 10.30
C SER A 37 -16.79 -3.73 9.70
N ASP A 38 -17.99 -3.79 10.27
CA ASP A 38 -19.09 -2.98 9.77
C ASP A 38 -18.82 -1.48 9.94
N GLU A 39 -18.06 -1.09 10.98
CA GLU A 39 -17.56 0.28 11.15
C GLU A 39 -16.63 0.71 10.02
N MET A 40 -15.71 -0.17 9.59
CA MET A 40 -14.80 0.13 8.46
C MET A 40 -15.58 0.25 7.14
N LYS A 41 -16.56 -0.61 6.91
CA LYS A 41 -17.43 -0.51 5.71
C LYS A 41 -18.20 0.79 5.71
N ALA A 42 -18.81 1.16 6.84
CA ALA A 42 -19.57 2.40 6.97
C ALA A 42 -18.70 3.64 6.73
N GLU A 43 -17.45 3.66 7.22
CA GLU A 43 -16.54 4.77 6.97
C GLU A 43 -16.10 4.84 5.49
N LEU A 44 -15.89 3.71 4.83
CA LEU A 44 -15.59 3.69 3.39
C LEU A 44 -16.77 4.22 2.57
N GLU A 45 -17.99 3.77 2.86
CA GLU A 45 -19.22 4.25 2.21
C GLU A 45 -19.36 5.77 2.35
N ARG A 46 -19.21 6.29 3.58
CA ARG A 46 -19.26 7.73 3.87
C ARG A 46 -18.22 8.53 3.07
N ARG A 47 -17.00 8.02 2.93
CA ARG A 47 -15.93 8.68 2.14
C ARG A 47 -16.21 8.63 0.65
N MET A 48 -16.78 7.53 0.15
CA MET A 48 -17.17 7.40 -1.26
C MET A 48 -18.27 8.41 -1.61
N GLU A 49 -19.33 8.50 -0.80
CA GLU A 49 -20.40 9.49 -0.98
C GLU A 49 -19.85 10.93 -0.96
N SER A 50 -18.93 11.22 -0.02
CA SER A 50 -18.29 12.53 0.05
C SER A 50 -17.48 12.86 -1.21
N ALA A 51 -16.78 11.86 -1.77
CA ALA A 51 -16.03 12.00 -3.01
C ALA A 51 -16.96 12.24 -4.22
N GLU A 52 -18.03 11.46 -4.34
CA GLU A 52 -19.03 11.59 -5.41
C GLU A 52 -19.74 12.94 -5.39
N ASN A 53 -20.06 13.44 -4.20
CA ASN A 53 -20.70 14.72 -4.00
C ASN A 53 -19.72 15.91 -4.02
N GLY A 54 -18.42 15.67 -4.27
CA GLY A 54 -17.40 16.71 -4.33
C GLY A 54 -17.14 17.44 -3.00
N THR A 55 -17.53 16.82 -1.88
CA THR A 55 -17.32 17.37 -0.52
C THR A 55 -16.07 16.80 0.15
N SER A 56 -15.41 15.82 -0.48
CA SER A 56 -14.20 15.22 0.06
C SER A 56 -13.04 16.22 0.01
N GLU A 57 -12.27 16.24 1.10
CA GLU A 57 -11.01 16.95 1.15
C GLU A 57 -9.92 16.09 0.47
N TRP A 58 -9.10 16.73 -0.36
CA TRP A 58 -8.00 16.07 -1.07
C TRP A 58 -6.69 16.81 -0.78
N ILE A 59 -5.62 16.04 -0.55
CA ILE A 59 -4.28 16.58 -0.44
C ILE A 59 -3.57 16.33 -1.78
N PRO A 60 -3.06 17.37 -2.46
CA PRO A 60 -2.30 17.18 -3.69
C PRO A 60 -1.10 16.25 -3.46
N TRP A 61 -0.82 15.39 -4.43
CA TRP A 61 0.27 14.42 -4.32
C TRP A 61 1.64 15.05 -4.01
N GLU A 62 1.90 16.24 -4.56
CA GLU A 62 3.11 17.00 -4.26
C GLU A 62 3.24 17.37 -2.78
N GLU A 63 2.13 17.69 -2.12
CA GLU A 63 2.11 18.01 -0.70
C GLU A 63 2.34 16.75 0.15
N VAL A 64 1.73 15.62 -0.22
CA VAL A 64 1.98 14.32 0.44
C VAL A 64 3.47 13.96 0.36
N LYS A 65 4.07 14.06 -0.84
CA LYS A 65 5.50 13.80 -1.02
C LYS A 65 6.38 14.76 -0.21
N ARG A 66 6.00 16.04 -0.12
CA ARG A 66 6.71 17.02 0.70
C ARG A 66 6.70 16.63 2.17
N LYS A 67 5.53 16.35 2.75
CA LYS A 67 5.39 15.90 4.15
C LYS A 67 6.16 14.62 4.42
N GLY A 68 6.11 13.65 3.50
CA GLY A 68 6.85 12.41 3.62
C GLY A 68 8.37 12.60 3.66
N ARG A 69 8.92 13.52 2.85
CA ARG A 69 10.35 13.86 2.91
C ARG A 69 10.73 14.54 4.23
N GLU A 70 9.90 15.47 4.71
CA GLU A 70 10.13 16.17 5.98
C GLU A 70 10.16 15.22 7.18
N LEU A 71 9.32 14.18 7.20
CA LEU A 71 9.31 13.17 8.27
C LEU A 71 10.52 12.22 8.25
N LEU A 72 11.19 12.09 7.10
CA LEU A 72 12.34 11.22 6.89
C LEU A 72 13.69 11.98 6.90
N SER A 73 13.65 13.30 7.15
CA SER A 73 14.81 14.18 7.29
C SER A 73 15.26 14.26 8.75
#